data_AF-A0A512L5M6-F1
#
_entry.id   AF-A0A512L5M6-F1
#
_cell.length_a   1.000
_cell.length_b   1.000
_cell.length_c   1.000
_cell.angle_alpha   90.00
_cell.angle_beta   90.00
_cell.angle_gamma   90.00
#
_symmetry.space_group_name_H-M   'P 1'
#
loop_
_entity.id
_entity.type
_entity.pdbx_description
1 polymer ?
#
loop_
_entity_poly.entity_id
_entity_poly.type
_entity_poly.pdbx_seq_one_letter_code
_entity_poly.pdbx_strand_id
1 'polypeptide(L)'
;MEAFDMTETVASTQETLDSIHHLAIAVQDVAASVRWYQDNFACRVAYQDATWALLKFANTSMALVIPAQHPPHIGIQVDDAARFGTLTTHRDGTRSVYVNDPDGNALEMMARDNPV
;
A
#
# COMPACT_ATOMS: atom_id res chain seq x y z
N MET A 1 -57.65 -1.06 -18.14
CA MET A 1 -56.69 -0.06 -17.65
C MET A 1 -56.09 -0.66 -16.41
N GLU A 2 -54.84 -1.13 -16.49
CA GLU A 2 -53.86 -1.04 -15.40
C GLU A 2 -52.49 -1.03 -16.10
N ALA A 3 -51.75 0.06 -15.90
CA ALA A 3 -50.41 0.22 -16.42
C ALA A 3 -49.45 -0.37 -15.40
N PHE A 4 -48.65 -1.37 -15.81
CA PHE A 4 -47.55 -1.87 -15.01
C PHE A 4 -46.31 -1.03 -15.33
N ASP A 5 -46.09 0.00 -14.52
CA ASP A 5 -44.82 0.71 -14.46
C ASP A 5 -44.09 0.21 -13.22
N MET A 6 -42.88 -0.32 -13.43
CA MET A 6 -41.82 -0.38 -12.43
C MET A 6 -40.52 -0.62 -13.19
N THR A 7 -39.92 0.45 -13.69
CA THR A 7 -38.48 0.47 -13.97
C THR A 7 -37.74 0.30 -12.65
N GLU A 8 -37.51 -0.94 -12.23
CA GLU A 8 -36.55 -1.25 -11.16
C GLU A 8 -35.15 -1.02 -11.70
N THR A 9 -34.61 0.16 -11.40
CA THR A 9 -33.18 0.43 -11.52
C THR A 9 -32.49 -0.41 -10.45
N VAL A 10 -31.93 -1.55 -10.84
CA VAL A 10 -31.04 -2.34 -9.98
C VAL A 10 -29.80 -1.47 -9.73
N ALA A 11 -29.67 -0.96 -8.51
CA ALA A 11 -28.46 -0.26 -8.08
C ALA A 11 -27.31 -1.26 -8.12
N SER A 12 -26.32 -1.04 -8.99
CA SER A 12 -25.09 -1.81 -8.98
C SER A 12 -24.35 -1.50 -7.69
N THR A 13 -24.26 -2.46 -6.76
CA THR A 13 -23.27 -2.40 -5.69
C THR A 13 -21.91 -2.59 -6.36
N GLN A 14 -21.24 -1.51 -6.72
CA GLN A 14 -19.82 -1.60 -7.06
C GLN A 14 -19.12 -2.21 -5.84
N GLU A 15 -18.51 -3.38 -6.03
CA GLU A 15 -17.67 -3.98 -5.00
C GLU A 15 -16.55 -2.99 -4.65
N THR A 16 -16.43 -2.66 -3.38
CA THR A 16 -15.33 -1.84 -2.88
C THR A 16 -14.08 -2.70 -2.83
N LEU A 17 -13.17 -2.46 -3.78
CA LEU A 17 -11.88 -3.13 -3.83
C LEU A 17 -10.90 -2.51 -2.83
N ASP A 18 -10.08 -3.35 -2.20
CA ASP A 18 -8.93 -2.91 -1.42
C ASP A 18 -7.86 -2.28 -2.31
N SER A 19 -7.02 -1.42 -1.73
CA SER A 19 -5.99 -0.68 -2.47
C SER A 19 -4.58 -1.03 -1.99
N ILE A 20 -3.64 -1.08 -2.92
CA ILE A 20 -2.21 -1.12 -2.58
C ILE A 20 -1.79 0.27 -2.08
N HIS A 21 -1.48 0.36 -0.78
CA HIS A 21 -1.03 1.59 -0.15
C HIS A 21 0.41 1.91 -0.56
N HIS A 22 1.29 0.91 -0.52
CA HIS A 22 2.68 1.06 -0.93
C HIS A 22 3.33 -0.29 -1.26
N LEU A 23 4.48 -0.24 -1.93
CA LEU A 23 5.32 -1.39 -2.24
C LEU A 23 6.72 -1.15 -1.71
N ALA A 24 7.33 -2.13 -1.04
CA ALA A 24 8.74 -2.09 -0.66
C ALA A 24 9.52 -3.16 -1.46
N ILE A 25 10.39 -2.71 -2.37
CA ILE A 25 11.16 -3.59 -3.25
C ILE A 25 12.65 -3.58 -2.88
N ALA A 26 13.27 -4.75 -2.96
CA ALA A 26 14.68 -4.94 -2.65
C ALA A 26 15.57 -4.23 -3.69
N VAL A 27 16.55 -3.48 -3.20
CA VAL A 27 17.63 -2.88 -4.02
C VAL A 27 18.99 -3.16 -3.39
N GLN A 28 20.05 -3.02 -4.19
CA GLN A 28 21.44 -3.19 -3.72
C GLN A 28 22.08 -1.87 -3.29
N ASP A 29 21.68 -0.77 -3.94
CA ASP A 29 22.14 0.58 -3.65
C ASP A 29 20.95 1.53 -3.74
N VAL A 30 20.59 2.15 -2.62
CA VAL A 30 19.44 3.06 -2.51
C VAL A 30 19.65 4.30 -3.37
N ALA A 31 20.81 4.94 -3.30
CA ALA A 31 21.07 6.20 -3.99
C ALA A 31 21.10 6.02 -5.51
N ALA A 32 21.74 4.95 -5.99
CA ALA A 32 21.76 4.62 -7.42
C ALA A 32 20.35 4.30 -7.93
N SER A 33 19.56 3.56 -7.15
CA SER A 33 18.18 3.19 -7.53
C SER A 33 17.25 4.40 -7.54
N VAL A 34 17.31 5.27 -6.52
CA VAL A 34 16.53 6.53 -6.49
C VAL A 34 16.79 7.35 -7.74
N ARG A 35 18.07 7.57 -8.08
CA ARG A 35 18.44 8.31 -9.29
C ARG A 35 17.83 7.69 -10.54
N TRP A 36 17.95 6.37 -10.70
CA TRP A 36 17.38 5.69 -11.86
C TRP A 36 15.87 5.90 -11.95
N TYR A 37 15.11 5.76 -10.85
CA TYR A 37 13.67 5.99 -10.88
C TYR A 37 13.29 7.45 -11.17
N GLN A 38 14.01 8.43 -10.64
CA GLN A 38 13.76 9.85 -10.94
C GLN A 38 14.11 10.23 -12.39
N ASP A 39 15.17 9.62 -12.95
CA ASP A 39 15.59 9.88 -14.32
C ASP A 39 14.61 9.28 -15.35
N ASN A 40 13.88 8.21 -14.97
CA ASN A 40 12.99 7.46 -15.89
C ASN A 40 11.50 7.71 -15.67
N PHE A 41 11.09 8.21 -14.50
CA PHE A 41 9.68 8.40 -14.14
C PHE A 41 9.43 9.73 -13.44
N ALA A 42 8.22 10.26 -13.62
CA ALA A 42 7.74 11.39 -12.84
C ALA A 42 7.32 10.93 -11.43
N CYS A 43 8.30 10.82 -10.53
CA CYS A 43 8.09 10.54 -9.11
C CYS A 43 8.86 11.52 -8.23
N ARG A 44 8.47 11.62 -6.95
CA ARG A 44 9.10 12.52 -5.98
C ARG A 44 9.71 11.73 -4.83
N VAL A 45 10.96 12.01 -4.47
CA VAL A 45 11.55 11.50 -3.23
C VAL A 45 10.85 12.16 -2.04
N ALA A 46 10.13 11.36 -1.26
CA ALA A 46 9.49 11.78 -0.02
C ALA A 46 10.40 11.57 1.19
N TYR A 47 11.28 10.56 1.12
CA TYR A 47 12.27 10.24 2.13
C TYR A 47 13.46 9.51 1.49
N GLN A 48 14.66 9.68 2.02
CA GLN A 48 15.84 8.92 1.62
C GLN A 48 16.90 8.92 2.72
N ASP A 49 17.45 7.75 3.01
CA ASP A 49 18.70 7.55 3.75
C ASP A 49 19.55 6.45 3.08
N ALA A 50 20.51 5.87 3.82
CA ALA A 50 21.40 4.82 3.30
C ALA A 50 20.77 3.42 3.28
N THR A 51 19.69 3.18 4.01
CA THR A 51 19.05 1.86 4.17
C THR A 51 17.74 1.75 3.40
N TRP A 52 17.06 2.87 3.12
CA TRP A 52 15.90 2.92 2.26
C TRP A 52 15.56 4.32 1.72
N ALA A 53 14.70 4.37 0.71
CA ALA A 53 14.08 5.59 0.21
C ALA A 53 12.61 5.37 -0.08
N LEU A 54 11.79 6.43 0.03
CA LEU A 54 10.38 6.42 -0.34
C LEU A 54 10.14 7.33 -1.53
N LEU A 55 9.67 6.76 -2.63
CA LEU A 55 9.29 7.46 -3.85
C LEU A 55 7.76 7.58 -3.91
N LYS A 56 7.26 8.81 -4.02
CA LYS A 56 5.84 9.07 -4.26
C LYS A 56 5.55 9.02 -5.76
N PHE A 57 4.71 8.08 -6.16
CA PHE A 57 4.04 8.04 -7.47
C PHE A 57 2.65 8.67 -7.36
N ALA A 58 1.95 8.80 -8.49
CA ALA A 58 0.64 9.44 -8.54
C ALA A 58 -0.42 8.70 -7.70
N ASN A 59 -0.40 7.37 -7.73
CA ASN A 59 -1.42 6.50 -7.15
C ASN A 59 -0.96 5.78 -5.87
N THR A 60 0.34 5.70 -5.62
CA THR A 60 0.91 4.93 -4.50
C THR A 60 2.30 5.43 -4.16
N SER A 61 2.91 4.86 -3.12
CA SER A 61 4.32 5.06 -2.80
C SER A 61 5.11 3.78 -3.01
N MET A 62 6.37 3.91 -3.38
CA MET A 62 7.29 2.79 -3.54
C MET A 62 8.53 3.03 -2.69
N ALA A 63 8.76 2.16 -1.73
CA ALA A 63 9.97 2.10 -0.96
C ALA A 63 11.04 1.25 -1.68
N LEU A 64 12.26 1.77 -1.73
CA LEU A 64 13.44 1.07 -2.20
C LEU A 64 14.25 0.69 -0.97
N VAL A 65 14.38 -0.60 -0.67
CA VAL A 65 14.89 -1.06 0.62
C VAL A 65 16.12 -1.95 0.48
N ILE A 66 17.07 -1.81 1.41
CA ILE A 66 18.12 -2.80 1.63
C ILE A 66 17.54 -3.94 2.47
N PRO A 67 17.38 -5.17 1.94
CA PRO A 67 16.60 -6.24 2.61
C PRO A 67 17.08 -6.61 4.01
N ALA A 68 18.39 -6.49 4.26
CA ALA A 68 18.99 -6.80 5.57
C ALA A 68 18.58 -5.81 6.68
N GLN A 69 18.10 -4.62 6.31
CA GLN A 69 17.70 -3.55 7.24
C GLN A 69 16.19 -3.32 7.23
N HIS A 70 15.58 -3.38 6.04
CA HIS A 70 14.16 -3.21 5.81
C HIS A 70 13.67 -4.33 4.89
N PRO A 71 12.91 -5.32 5.39
CA PRO A 71 12.40 -6.40 4.56
C PRO A 71 11.44 -5.90 3.47
N PRO A 72 11.48 -6.45 2.24
CA PRO A 72 10.50 -6.13 1.20
C PRO A 72 9.10 -6.62 1.59
N HIS A 73 8.07 -5.87 1.22
CA HIS A 73 6.67 -6.17 1.54
C HIS A 73 5.70 -5.39 0.65
N ILE A 74 4.43 -5.76 0.70
CA ILE A 74 3.32 -5.04 0.05
C ILE A 74 2.37 -4.53 1.13
N GLY A 75 2.15 -3.22 1.16
CA GLY A 75 1.16 -2.59 2.03
C GLY A 75 -0.21 -2.58 1.36
N ILE A 76 -1.20 -3.24 1.96
CA ILE A 76 -2.59 -3.29 1.48
C ILE A 76 -3.48 -2.58 2.48
N GLN A 77 -4.23 -1.59 2.04
CA GLN A 77 -5.22 -0.92 2.87
C GLN A 77 -6.52 -1.73 2.87
N VAL A 78 -6.97 -2.09 4.07
CA VAL A 78 -8.14 -2.93 4.32
C VAL A 78 -9.05 -2.30 5.37
N ASP A 79 -10.35 -2.56 5.30
CA ASP A 79 -11.34 -2.04 6.28
C ASP A 79 -11.12 -2.60 7.68
N ASP A 80 -10.93 -3.93 7.78
CA ASP A 80 -10.69 -4.63 9.03
C ASP A 80 -9.29 -5.26 9.02
N ALA A 81 -8.28 -4.44 9.32
CA ALA A 81 -6.90 -4.92 9.45
C ALA A 81 -6.71 -5.80 10.70
N ALA A 82 -7.52 -5.57 11.74
CA ALA A 82 -7.39 -6.28 13.02
C ALA A 82 -7.76 -7.77 12.91
N ARG A 83 -8.56 -8.17 11.90
CA ARG A 83 -8.82 -9.60 11.62
C ARG A 83 -7.56 -10.42 11.32
N PHE A 84 -6.47 -9.76 10.93
CA PHE A 84 -5.19 -10.40 10.63
C PHE A 84 -4.24 -10.46 11.84
N GLY A 85 -4.56 -9.76 12.92
CA GLY A 85 -3.77 -9.77 14.16
C GLY A 85 -3.76 -8.42 14.89
N THR A 86 -2.99 -8.35 15.96
CA THR A 86 -2.84 -7.12 16.76
C THR A 86 -2.13 -6.03 15.96
N LEU A 87 -2.78 -4.87 15.82
CA LEU A 87 -2.21 -3.73 15.12
C LEU A 87 -1.08 -3.08 15.93
N THR A 88 0.04 -2.82 15.29
CA THR A 88 1.10 -1.95 15.78
C THR A 88 0.80 -0.52 15.36
N THR A 89 0.95 0.44 16.28
CA THR A 89 0.86 1.87 15.95
C THR A 89 2.28 2.40 15.70
N HIS A 90 2.50 2.96 14.52
CA HIS A 90 3.77 3.54 14.10
C HIS A 90 3.90 4.99 14.58
N ARG A 91 5.12 5.53 14.50
CA ARG A 91 5.43 6.89 14.95
C ARG A 91 4.66 7.97 14.18
N ASP A 92 4.31 7.72 12.92
CA ASP A 92 3.51 8.61 12.09
C ASP A 92 2.00 8.51 12.36
N GLY A 93 1.59 7.69 13.32
CA GLY A 93 0.19 7.47 13.70
C GLY A 93 -0.52 6.43 12.84
N THR A 94 0.12 5.91 11.79
CA THR A 94 -0.45 4.79 11.02
C THR A 94 -0.46 3.51 11.84
N ARG A 95 -1.41 2.62 11.55
CA ARG A 95 -1.59 1.34 12.22
C ARG A 95 -1.61 0.22 11.20
N SER A 96 -0.91 -0.86 11.51
CA SER A 96 -0.84 -2.03 10.65
C SER A 96 -0.47 -3.31 11.37
N VAL A 97 -0.62 -4.45 10.69
CA VAL A 97 -0.10 -5.75 11.11
C VAL A 97 0.57 -6.45 9.92
N TYR A 98 1.69 -7.12 10.18
CA TYR A 98 2.39 -7.92 9.18
C TYR A 98 1.93 -9.37 9.23
N VAL A 99 1.64 -9.93 8.07
CA VAL A 99 1.35 -11.36 7.87
C VAL A 99 2.11 -11.87 6.66
N ASN A 100 2.24 -13.19 6.53
CA ASN A 100 2.78 -13.81 5.34
C ASN A 100 1.66 -14.43 4.51
N ASP A 101 1.76 -14.33 3.19
CA ASP A 101 0.95 -15.13 2.29
C ASP A 101 1.41 -16.61 2.28
N PRO A 102 0.73 -17.52 1.54
CA PRO A 102 1.11 -18.93 1.47
C PRO A 102 2.52 -19.21 0.96
N ASP A 103 3.11 -18.29 0.19
CA ASP A 103 4.45 -18.42 -0.40
C ASP A 103 5.53 -17.73 0.45
N GLY A 104 5.14 -17.13 1.58
CA GLY A 104 6.05 -16.45 2.50
C GLY A 104 6.31 -14.99 2.15
N ASN A 105 5.57 -14.39 1.22
CA ASN A 105 5.67 -12.95 0.94
C ASN A 105 5.10 -12.16 2.11
N ALA A 106 5.83 -11.13 2.55
CA ALA A 106 5.36 -10.26 3.62
C ALA A 106 4.31 -9.27 3.11
N LEU A 107 3.16 -9.26 3.77
CA LEU A 107 2.06 -8.33 3.54
C LEU A 107 1.85 -7.48 4.80
N GLU A 108 1.75 -6.17 4.63
CA GLU A 108 1.38 -5.25 5.68
C GLU A 108 -0.08 -4.82 5.50
N MET A 109 -0.95 -5.22 6.43
CA MET A 109 -2.36 -4.85 6.44
C MET A 109 -2.51 -3.49 7.11
N MET A 110 -2.72 -2.44 6.32
CA MET A 110 -2.87 -1.06 6.76
C MET A 110 -4.33 -0.77 7.11
N ALA A 111 -4.59 -0.23 8.30
CA ALA A 111 -5.94 0.19 8.68
C ALA A 111 -6.45 1.34 7.77
N ARG A 112 -7.70 1.27 7.30
CA ARG A 112 -8.26 2.27 6.38
C ARG A 112 -8.39 3.66 7.00
N ASP A 113 -8.66 3.75 8.30
CA ASP A 113 -8.80 4.99 9.06
C ASP A 113 -7.45 5.59 9.51
N ASN A 114 -6.34 5.13 8.93
CA ASN A 114 -5.03 5.75 9.12
C ASN A 114 -5.03 7.22 8.65
N PRO A 115 -4.28 8.10 9.33
CA PRO A 115 -4.15 9.49 8.92
C PRO A 115 -3.51 9.60 7.53
N VAL A 116 -4.05 10.50 6.69
CA VAL A 116 -3.55 10.86 5.35
C VAL A 116 -2.45 11.90 5.40
#